data_AF-A0A7X8HUJ1-F1
#
_entry.id   AF-A0A7X8HUJ1-F1
#
_cell.length_a   1.000
_cell.length_b   1.000
_cell.length_c   1.000
_cell.angle_alpha   90.00
_cell.angle_beta   90.00
_cell.angle_gamma   90.00
#
_symmetry.space_group_name_H-M   'P 1'
#
loop_
_entity.id
_entity.type
_entity.pdbx_description
1 polymer ?
#
loop_
_entity_poly.entity_id
_entity_poly.type
_entity_poly.pdbx_seq_one_letter_code
_entity_poly.pdbx_strand_id
1 'polypeptide(L)'
;MGEKDIKKIFLLFSVLFIFFTTSIIAFASDDVIGLDEIVALALEKNADLKLAEINLEDAKIEYRKEQLNNLLTNSRLVELQSELYLVQAEENYKNIKKSVILDIINNYLRLISLNQQIETAEKEVELERNRVEEVEAQVKLGYKSSLDLFTQETSYQAAVNDLEKIKWDLEQS
;
A
#
# COMPACT_ATOMS: atom_id res chain seq x y z
N MET A 1 25.05 -0.02 56.40
CA MET A 1 25.34 -0.29 54.98
C MET A 1 26.56 0.54 54.61
N GLY A 2 27.64 -0.07 54.13
CA GLY A 2 28.89 0.67 53.87
C GLY A 2 28.78 1.53 52.61
N GLU A 3 29.56 2.62 52.53
CA GLU A 3 29.59 3.51 51.36
C GLU A 3 29.87 2.78 50.03
N LYS A 4 30.63 1.67 50.09
CA LYS A 4 30.88 0.77 48.95
C LYS A 4 29.64 -0.01 48.51
N ASP A 5 28.75 -0.38 49.43
CA ASP A 5 27.52 -1.12 49.14
C ASP A 5 26.48 -0.21 48.47
N ILE A 6 26.41 1.04 48.94
CA ILE A 6 25.53 2.08 48.35
C ILE A 6 26.00 2.42 46.92
N LYS A 7 27.32 2.56 46.69
CA LYS A 7 27.86 2.78 45.35
C LYS A 7 27.60 1.62 44.40
N LYS A 8 27.69 0.37 44.87
CA LYS A 8 27.37 -0.82 44.06
C LYS A 8 25.89 -0.90 43.69
N ILE A 9 24.99 -0.59 44.62
CA ILE A 9 23.54 -0.55 44.37
C ILE A 9 23.20 0.56 43.37
N PHE A 10 23.83 1.73 43.49
CA PHE A 10 23.64 2.84 42.56
C PHE A 10 24.17 2.52 41.15
N LEU A 11 25.31 1.83 41.05
CA LEU A 11 25.87 1.37 39.78
C LEU A 11 24.99 0.31 39.12
N LEU A 12 24.39 -0.60 39.91
CA LEU A 12 23.44 -1.59 39.40
C LEU A 12 22.14 -0.95 38.90
N PHE A 13 21.63 0.06 39.62
CA PHE A 13 20.45 0.82 39.20
C PHE A 13 20.70 1.67 37.94
N SER A 14 21.90 2.26 37.83
CA SER A 14 22.32 3.03 36.66
C SER A 14 22.42 2.17 35.40
N VAL A 15 22.93 0.94 35.50
CA VAL A 15 22.99 0.01 34.36
C VAL A 15 21.58 -0.48 33.98
N LEU A 16 20.70 -0.73 34.94
CA LEU A 16 19.32 -1.13 34.67
C LEU A 16 18.48 -0.01 34.01
N PHE A 17 18.75 1.25 34.35
CA PHE A 17 18.08 2.41 33.75
C PHE A 17 18.47 2.61 32.28
N ILE A 18 19.72 2.34 31.91
CA ILE A 18 20.19 2.44 30.52
C ILE A 18 19.49 1.41 29.63
N PHE A 19 19.26 0.17 30.12
CA PHE A 19 18.51 -0.85 29.38
C PHE A 19 17.01 -0.53 29.21
N PHE A 20 16.42 0.25 30.10
CA PHE A 20 15.01 0.68 29.95
C PHE A 20 14.84 1.81 28.93
N THR A 21 15.86 2.66 28.73
CA THR A 21 15.78 3.78 27.78
C THR A 21 16.01 3.39 26.32
N THR A 22 16.66 2.26 26.03
CA THR A 22 16.96 1.86 24.65
C THR A 22 15.77 1.25 23.90
N SER A 23 14.65 0.97 24.57
CA SER A 23 13.44 0.44 23.92
C SER A 23 12.47 1.51 23.39
N ILE A 24 12.78 2.81 23.53
CA ILE A 24 11.85 3.89 23.14
C ILE A 24 12.27 4.61 21.85
N ILE A 25 13.40 4.27 21.24
CA ILE A 25 13.70 4.74 19.87
C ILE A 25 13.10 3.76 18.86
N ALA A 26 11.80 3.54 18.97
CA ALA A 26 11.00 3.21 17.80
C ALA A 26 10.93 4.51 17.00
N PHE A 27 11.69 4.57 15.92
CA PHE A 27 11.60 5.63 14.94
C PHE A 27 10.12 5.84 14.62
N ALA A 28 9.59 7.01 14.96
CA ALA A 28 8.37 7.51 14.36
C ALA A 28 8.72 7.84 12.89
N SER A 29 8.76 6.81 12.04
CA SER A 29 8.41 6.98 10.64
C SER A 29 6.92 7.30 10.62
N ASP A 30 6.49 8.35 9.91
CA ASP A 30 5.09 8.48 9.51
C ASP A 30 4.63 7.09 9.04
N ASP A 31 3.63 6.51 9.71
CA ASP A 31 3.18 5.11 9.54
C ASP A 31 2.55 4.91 8.15
N VAL A 32 3.38 4.97 7.11
CA VAL A 32 3.08 4.38 5.82
C VAL A 32 3.31 2.89 6.00
N ILE A 33 2.22 2.14 6.18
CA ILE A 33 2.22 0.68 6.19
C ILE A 33 3.06 0.20 4.99
N GLY A 34 4.09 -0.60 5.26
CA GLY A 34 4.99 -1.11 4.23
C GLY A 34 4.26 -2.02 3.23
N LEU A 35 4.75 -2.10 1.98
CA LEU A 35 4.16 -2.98 0.97
C LEU A 35 4.08 -4.43 1.45
N ASP A 36 5.09 -4.89 2.19
CA ASP A 36 5.14 -6.21 2.80
C ASP A 36 4.02 -6.43 3.81
N GLU A 37 3.74 -5.44 4.65
CA GLU A 37 2.66 -5.49 5.65
C GLU A 37 1.28 -5.43 4.97
N ILE A 38 1.08 -4.59 3.95
CA ILE A 38 -0.17 -4.53 3.20
C ILE A 38 -0.43 -5.86 2.46
N VAL A 39 0.61 -6.44 1.85
CA VAL A 39 0.50 -7.75 1.19
C VAL A 39 0.17 -8.83 2.21
N ALA A 40 0.81 -8.85 3.38
CA ALA A 40 0.52 -9.81 4.43
C ALA A 40 -0.94 -9.71 4.92
N LEU A 41 -1.40 -8.49 5.20
CA LEU A 41 -2.77 -8.23 5.65
C LEU A 41 -3.81 -8.65 4.61
N ALA A 42 -3.55 -8.35 3.33
CA ALA A 42 -4.46 -8.70 2.27
C ALA A 42 -4.44 -10.21 1.97
N LEU A 43 -3.31 -10.90 2.08
CA LEU A 43 -3.27 -12.36 1.99
C LEU A 43 -4.07 -13.05 3.11
N GLU A 44 -4.18 -12.41 4.28
CA GLU A 44 -4.99 -12.91 5.39
C GLU A 44 -6.49 -12.63 5.18
N LYS A 45 -6.84 -11.45 4.66
CA LYS A 45 -8.23 -10.95 4.68
C LYS A 45 -8.94 -10.94 3.33
N ASN A 46 -8.24 -11.16 2.22
CA ASN A 46 -8.84 -11.07 0.89
C ASN A 46 -9.90 -12.17 0.69
N ALA A 47 -11.14 -11.73 0.41
CA ALA A 47 -12.29 -12.61 0.30
C ALA A 47 -12.19 -13.58 -0.90
N ASP A 48 -11.66 -13.12 -2.03
CA ASP A 48 -11.49 -13.95 -3.23
C ASP A 48 -10.46 -15.05 -3.01
N LEU A 49 -9.35 -14.72 -2.34
CA LEU A 49 -8.35 -15.70 -1.93
C LEU A 49 -8.92 -16.70 -0.92
N LYS A 50 -9.75 -16.23 0.03
CA LYS A 50 -10.39 -17.12 1.01
C LYS A 50 -11.39 -18.06 0.34
N LEU A 51 -12.17 -17.56 -0.62
CA LEU A 51 -13.08 -18.37 -1.42
C LEU A 51 -12.30 -19.41 -2.26
N ALA A 52 -11.19 -19.02 -2.85
CA ALA A 52 -10.33 -19.93 -3.60
C ALA A 52 -9.71 -21.02 -2.71
N GLU A 53 -9.35 -20.68 -1.46
CA GLU A 53 -8.88 -21.63 -0.46
C GLU A 53 -9.96 -22.66 -0.12
N ILE A 54 -11.19 -22.22 0.14
CA ILE A 54 -12.34 -23.09 0.41
C ILE A 54 -12.59 -24.03 -0.78
N ASN A 55 -12.62 -23.51 -2.00
CA ASN A 55 -12.81 -24.34 -3.20
C ASN A 55 -11.72 -25.39 -3.38
N LEU A 56 -10.47 -25.08 -3.01
CA LEU A 56 -9.37 -26.04 -3.01
C LEU A 56 -9.54 -27.11 -1.92
N GLU A 57 -9.99 -26.73 -0.73
CA GLU A 57 -10.31 -27.67 0.35
C GLU A 57 -11.43 -28.64 -0.06
N ASP A 58 -12.50 -28.13 -0.67
CA ASP A 58 -13.59 -28.94 -1.20
C ASP A 58 -13.09 -29.91 -2.27
N ALA A 59 -12.26 -29.45 -3.21
CA ALA A 59 -11.67 -30.32 -4.22
C ALA A 59 -10.79 -31.44 -3.63
N LYS A 60 -10.04 -31.15 -2.56
CA LYS A 60 -9.26 -32.17 -1.82
C LYS A 60 -10.17 -33.18 -1.14
N ILE A 61 -11.30 -32.75 -0.59
CA ILE A 61 -12.29 -33.63 0.05
C ILE A 61 -12.92 -34.54 -1.00
N GLU A 62 -13.36 -33.99 -2.13
CA GLU A 62 -13.97 -34.76 -3.22
C GLU A 62 -12.97 -35.76 -3.83
N TYR A 63 -11.73 -35.35 -4.08
CA TYR A 63 -10.67 -36.26 -4.52
C TYR A 63 -10.54 -37.46 -3.58
N ARG A 64 -10.49 -37.24 -2.26
CA ARG A 64 -10.40 -38.34 -1.28
C ARG A 64 -11.62 -39.25 -1.31
N LYS A 65 -12.84 -38.68 -1.45
CA LYS A 65 -14.07 -39.47 -1.57
C LYS A 65 -14.07 -40.33 -2.82
N GLU A 66 -13.65 -39.78 -3.96
CA GLU A 66 -13.58 -40.50 -5.23
C GLU A 66 -12.55 -41.62 -5.18
N GLN A 67 -11.37 -41.39 -4.58
CA GLN A 67 -10.37 -42.44 -4.37
C GLN A 67 -10.92 -43.59 -3.52
N LEU A 68 -11.66 -43.30 -2.44
CA LEU A 68 -12.30 -44.32 -1.60
C LEU A 68 -13.35 -45.13 -2.37
N ASN A 69 -14.21 -44.45 -3.13
CA ASN A 69 -15.22 -45.12 -3.96
C ASN A 69 -14.58 -45.98 -5.05
N ASN A 70 -13.45 -45.53 -5.59
CA ASN A 70 -12.73 -46.22 -6.65
C ASN A 70 -12.02 -47.50 -6.17
N LEU A 71 -11.83 -47.69 -4.87
CA LEU A 71 -11.35 -48.97 -4.33
C LEU A 71 -12.30 -50.14 -4.65
N LEU A 72 -13.59 -49.85 -4.77
CA LEU A 72 -14.62 -50.85 -5.08
C LEU A 72 -14.74 -51.09 -6.59
N THR A 73 -14.57 -50.04 -7.40
CA THR A 73 -14.82 -50.09 -8.85
C THR A 73 -13.55 -50.30 -9.69
N ASN A 74 -12.36 -49.99 -9.15
CA ASN A 74 -11.04 -50.07 -9.80
C ASN A 74 -10.98 -49.38 -11.18
N SER A 75 -11.64 -48.23 -11.31
CA SER A 75 -11.72 -47.47 -12.56
C SER A 75 -10.59 -46.45 -12.69
N ARG A 76 -9.71 -46.64 -13.68
CA ARG A 76 -8.65 -45.66 -14.00
C ARG A 76 -9.22 -44.31 -14.45
N LEU A 77 -10.40 -44.31 -15.07
CA LEU A 77 -11.05 -43.07 -15.55
C LEU A 77 -11.46 -42.17 -14.38
N VAL A 78 -12.05 -42.76 -13.33
CA VAL A 78 -12.46 -42.02 -12.12
C VAL A 78 -11.24 -41.42 -11.43
N GLU A 79 -10.16 -42.20 -11.31
CA GLU A 79 -8.90 -41.73 -10.74
C GLU A 79 -8.36 -40.49 -11.47
N LEU A 80 -8.24 -40.55 -12.81
CA LEU A 80 -7.74 -39.44 -13.62
C LEU A 80 -8.65 -38.21 -13.58
N GLN A 81 -9.97 -38.39 -13.54
CA GLN A 81 -10.92 -37.28 -13.43
C GLN A 81 -10.81 -36.58 -12.07
N SER A 82 -10.71 -37.35 -10.99
CA SER A 82 -10.53 -36.84 -9.63
C SER A 82 -9.23 -36.03 -9.49
N GLU A 83 -8.14 -36.55 -10.07
CA GLU A 83 -6.83 -35.91 -10.03
C GLU A 83 -6.84 -34.62 -10.86
N LEU A 84 -7.44 -34.64 -12.06
CA LEU A 84 -7.59 -33.46 -12.89
C LEU A 84 -8.36 -32.35 -12.17
N TYR A 85 -9.45 -32.69 -11.50
CA TYR A 85 -10.25 -31.71 -10.74
C TYR A 85 -9.44 -31.07 -9.60
N LEU A 86 -8.69 -31.88 -8.84
CA LEU A 86 -7.80 -31.37 -7.79
C LEU A 86 -6.72 -30.44 -8.34
N VAL A 87 -6.04 -30.84 -9.42
CA VAL A 87 -4.99 -30.04 -10.06
C VAL A 87 -5.55 -28.71 -10.56
N GLN A 88 -6.75 -28.71 -11.16
CA GLN A 88 -7.42 -27.49 -11.60
C GLN A 88 -7.73 -26.54 -10.43
N ALA A 89 -8.20 -27.08 -9.30
CA ALA A 89 -8.44 -26.29 -8.09
C ALA A 89 -7.15 -25.70 -7.50
N GLU A 90 -6.06 -26.47 -7.49
CA GLU A 90 -4.74 -26.00 -7.03
C GLU A 90 -4.21 -24.87 -7.90
N GLU A 91 -4.28 -25.01 -9.23
CA GLU A 91 -3.86 -23.96 -10.15
C GLU A 91 -4.74 -22.72 -10.04
N ASN A 92 -6.06 -22.89 -9.87
CA ASN A 92 -6.97 -21.77 -9.65
C ASN A 92 -6.60 -20.98 -8.37
N TYR A 93 -6.36 -21.67 -7.25
CA TYR A 93 -5.92 -21.04 -6.01
C TYR A 93 -4.59 -20.27 -6.19
N LYS A 94 -3.60 -20.88 -6.84
CA LYS A 94 -2.31 -20.23 -7.11
C LYS A 94 -2.48 -18.98 -7.97
N ASN A 95 -3.34 -19.03 -8.99
CA ASN A 95 -3.59 -17.92 -9.90
C ASN A 95 -4.31 -16.76 -9.21
N ILE A 96 -5.34 -17.06 -8.41
CA ILE A 96 -6.04 -16.04 -7.61
C ILE A 96 -5.07 -15.39 -6.62
N LYS A 97 -4.26 -16.19 -5.90
CA LYS A 97 -3.24 -15.66 -4.98
C LYS A 97 -2.26 -14.71 -5.68
N LYS A 98 -1.77 -15.09 -6.87
CA LYS A 98 -0.88 -14.22 -7.68
C LYS A 98 -1.58 -12.93 -8.10
N SER A 99 -2.82 -13.01 -8.56
CA SER A 99 -3.61 -11.84 -8.97
C SER A 99 -3.74 -10.86 -7.81
N VAL A 100 -4.19 -11.35 -6.65
CA VAL A 100 -4.36 -10.54 -5.44
C VAL A 100 -3.06 -9.82 -5.07
N ILE A 101 -1.92 -10.53 -5.06
CA ILE A 101 -0.61 -9.92 -4.78
C ILE A 101 -0.27 -8.82 -5.79
N LEU A 102 -0.46 -9.08 -7.09
CA LEU A 102 -0.18 -8.09 -8.14
C LEU A 102 -1.08 -6.86 -8.02
N ASP A 103 -2.37 -7.06 -7.75
CA ASP A 103 -3.34 -5.97 -7.59
C ASP A 103 -2.95 -5.06 -6.41
N ILE A 104 -2.55 -5.64 -5.28
CA ILE A 104 -2.06 -4.89 -4.13
C ILE A 104 -0.81 -4.08 -4.47
N ILE A 105 0.19 -4.72 -5.10
CA ILE A 105 1.43 -4.05 -5.49
C ILE A 105 1.13 -2.88 -6.43
N ASN A 106 0.28 -3.09 -7.44
CA ASN A 106 -0.08 -2.06 -8.40
C ASN A 106 -0.81 -0.88 -7.73
N ASN A 107 -1.75 -1.16 -6.83
CA ASN A 107 -2.46 -0.12 -6.08
C ASN A 107 -1.52 0.66 -5.16
N TYR A 108 -0.60 -0.03 -4.47
CA TYR A 108 0.40 0.61 -3.63
C TYR A 108 1.32 1.55 -4.43
N LEU A 109 1.84 1.08 -5.57
CA LEU A 109 2.65 1.91 -6.46
C LEU A 109 1.86 3.08 -7.03
N ARG A 110 0.56 2.89 -7.32
CA ARG A 110 -0.33 3.98 -7.76
C ARG A 110 -0.46 5.06 -6.68
N LEU A 111 -0.65 4.69 -5.42
CA LEU A 111 -0.73 5.64 -4.31
C LEU A 111 0.55 6.46 -4.16
N ILE A 112 1.72 5.81 -4.21
CA ILE A 112 3.02 6.50 -4.17
C ILE A 112 3.13 7.49 -5.34
N SER A 113 2.80 7.04 -6.55
CA SER A 113 2.85 7.88 -7.75
C SER A 113 1.91 9.09 -7.65
N LEU A 114 0.67 8.90 -7.17
CA LEU A 114 -0.29 10.00 -6.98
C LEU A 114 0.21 11.00 -5.95
N ASN A 115 0.78 10.55 -4.83
CA ASN A 115 1.35 11.45 -3.83
C ASN A 115 2.50 12.31 -4.39
N GLN A 116 3.38 11.72 -5.22
CA GLN A 116 4.44 12.48 -5.88
C GLN A 116 3.89 13.50 -6.90
N GLN A 117 2.82 13.13 -7.61
CA GLN A 117 2.14 14.05 -8.53
C GLN A 117 1.48 15.21 -7.79
N ILE A 118 0.86 14.96 -6.63
CA ILE A 118 0.32 16.02 -5.76
C ILE A 118 1.43 16.98 -5.33
N GLU A 119 2.55 16.47 -4.83
CA GLU A 119 3.67 17.32 -4.41
C GLU A 119 4.17 18.22 -5.57
N THR A 120 4.25 17.66 -6.77
CA THR A 120 4.67 18.40 -7.97
C THR A 120 3.63 19.45 -8.37
N ALA A 121 2.34 19.09 -8.36
CA ALA A 121 1.25 19.99 -8.72
C ALA A 121 1.08 21.12 -7.70
N GLU A 122 1.30 20.87 -6.41
CA GLU A 122 1.29 21.91 -5.37
C GLU A 122 2.40 22.95 -5.60
N LYS A 123 3.60 22.50 -5.97
CA LYS A 123 4.71 23.40 -6.34
C LYS A 123 4.40 24.21 -7.60
N GLU A 124 3.72 23.61 -8.58
CA GLU A 124 3.31 24.32 -9.80
C GLU A 124 2.26 25.39 -9.50
N VAL A 125 1.26 25.07 -8.67
CA VAL A 125 0.27 26.05 -8.19
C VAL A 125 0.96 27.23 -7.47
N GLU A 126 1.93 26.94 -6.61
CA GLU A 126 2.70 27.99 -5.94
C GLU A 126 3.51 28.85 -6.92
N LEU A 127 4.17 28.22 -7.89
CA LEU A 127 4.93 28.91 -8.93
C LEU A 127 4.04 29.84 -9.77
N GLU A 128 2.90 29.35 -10.25
CA GLU A 128 1.97 30.13 -11.06
C GLU A 128 1.34 31.26 -10.25
N ARG A 129 1.06 31.06 -8.95
CA ARG A 129 0.63 32.13 -8.05
C ARG A 129 1.68 33.25 -7.96
N ASN A 130 2.95 32.90 -7.76
CA ASN A 130 4.03 33.87 -7.68
C ASN A 130 4.21 34.64 -9.01
N ARG A 131 3.99 33.97 -10.15
CA ARG A 131 3.99 34.61 -11.48
C ARG A 131 2.82 35.58 -11.66
N VAL A 132 1.63 35.25 -11.17
CA VAL A 132 0.49 36.19 -11.15
C VAL A 132 0.87 37.45 -10.37
N GLU A 133 1.44 37.31 -9.18
CA GLU A 133 1.88 38.44 -8.35
C GLU A 133 2.94 39.32 -9.05
N GLU A 134 3.90 38.70 -9.74
CA GLU A 134 4.90 39.40 -10.53
C GLU A 134 4.28 40.20 -11.69
N VAL A 135 3.40 39.55 -12.47
CA VAL A 135 2.74 40.18 -13.62
C VAL A 135 1.83 41.31 -13.15
N GLU A 136 1.11 41.14 -12.04
CA GLU A 136 0.28 42.19 -11.45
C GLU A 136 1.11 43.43 -11.09
N ALA A 137 2.30 43.24 -10.49
CA ALA A 137 3.22 44.32 -10.19
C ALA A 137 3.72 45.03 -11.46
N GLN A 138 4.05 44.29 -12.51
CA GLN A 138 4.50 44.85 -13.79
C GLN A 138 3.38 45.62 -14.52
N VAL A 139 2.13 45.17 -14.42
CA VAL A 139 0.96 45.90 -14.93
C VAL A 139 0.77 47.23 -14.18
N LYS A 140 0.91 47.25 -12.84
CA LYS A 140 0.84 48.49 -12.03
C LYS A 140 1.89 49.52 -12.44
N LEU A 141 3.07 49.07 -12.89
CA LEU A 141 4.14 49.92 -13.39
C LEU A 141 4.00 50.28 -14.88
N GLY A 142 2.99 49.74 -15.57
CA GLY A 142 2.75 49.96 -17.00
C GLY A 142 3.67 49.18 -17.95
N TYR A 143 4.43 48.20 -17.44
CA TYR A 143 5.33 47.37 -18.25
C TYR A 143 4.62 46.20 -18.95
N LYS A 144 3.49 45.74 -18.41
CA LYS A 144 2.64 44.68 -18.99
C LYS A 144 1.21 45.14 -19.15
N SER A 145 0.45 44.45 -19.99
CA SER A 145 -0.97 44.71 -20.24
C SER A 145 -1.88 43.89 -19.32
N SER A 146 -3.14 44.31 -19.18
CA SER A 146 -4.17 43.51 -18.48
C SER A 146 -4.43 42.15 -19.16
N LEU A 147 -4.14 42.02 -20.47
CA LEU A 147 -4.25 40.75 -21.18
C LEU A 147 -3.16 39.76 -20.72
N ASP A 148 -1.96 40.25 -20.44
CA ASP A 148 -0.87 39.43 -19.88
C ASP A 148 -1.27 38.89 -18.49
N LEU A 149 -1.85 39.76 -17.65
CA LEU A 149 -2.35 39.35 -16.33
C LEU A 149 -3.45 38.30 -16.44
N PHE A 150 -4.46 38.52 -17.28
CA PHE A 150 -5.55 37.56 -17.48
C PHE A 150 -5.05 36.18 -17.97
N THR A 151 -4.05 36.20 -18.86
CA THR A 151 -3.42 34.97 -19.36
C THR A 151 -2.70 34.22 -18.25
N GLN A 152 -1.95 34.94 -17.42
CA GLN A 152 -1.23 34.37 -16.28
C GLN A 152 -2.18 33.84 -15.20
N GLU A 153 -3.28 34.54 -14.92
CA GLU A 153 -4.36 34.07 -14.04
C GLU A 153 -5.00 32.78 -14.57
N THR A 154 -5.20 32.68 -15.88
CA THR A 154 -5.74 31.47 -16.52
C THR A 154 -4.79 30.28 -16.33
N SER A 155 -3.48 30.47 -16.48
CA SER A 155 -2.48 29.41 -16.20
C SER A 155 -2.51 28.97 -14.74
N TYR A 156 -2.62 29.92 -13.81
CA TYR A 156 -2.77 29.60 -12.39
C TYR A 156 -4.02 28.76 -12.11
N GLN A 157 -5.17 29.13 -12.69
CA GLN A 157 -6.40 28.34 -12.53
C GLN A 157 -6.29 26.94 -13.17
N ALA A 158 -5.57 26.81 -14.29
CA ALA A 158 -5.30 25.50 -14.87
C ALA A 158 -4.49 24.61 -13.91
N ALA A 159 -3.42 25.14 -13.31
CA ALA A 159 -2.62 24.41 -12.33
C ALA A 159 -3.44 23.98 -11.09
N VAL A 160 -4.35 24.85 -10.61
CA VAL A 160 -5.25 24.52 -9.49
C VAL A 160 -6.19 23.37 -9.86
N ASN A 161 -6.83 23.44 -11.03
CA ASN A 161 -7.73 22.38 -11.50
C ASN A 161 -7.01 21.04 -11.68
N ASP A 162 -5.77 21.07 -12.19
CA ASP A 162 -4.96 19.86 -12.34
C ASP A 162 -4.63 19.23 -10.98
N LEU A 163 -4.27 20.04 -9.97
CA LEU A 163 -4.06 19.57 -8.60
C LEU A 163 -5.33 18.94 -8.01
N GLU A 164 -6.48 19.59 -8.16
CA GLU A 164 -7.76 19.09 -7.66
C GLU A 164 -8.13 17.74 -8.28
N LYS A 165 -7.89 17.58 -9.58
CA LYS A 165 -8.11 16.32 -10.28
C LYS A 165 -7.26 15.19 -9.72
N ILE A 166 -5.97 15.43 -9.47
CA ILE A 166 -5.07 14.41 -8.92
C ILE A 166 -5.49 14.04 -7.49
N LYS A 167 -5.90 15.03 -6.67
CA LYS A 167 -6.43 14.78 -5.32
C LYS A 167 -7.72 13.94 -5.37
N TRP A 168 -8.60 14.22 -6.32
CA TRP A 168 -9.80 13.40 -6.54
C TRP A 168 -9.44 11.96 -6.95
N ASP A 169 -8.48 11.77 -7.85
CA ASP A 169 -8.00 10.43 -8.24
C ASP A 169 -7.40 9.64 -7.06
N LEU A 170 -6.77 10.33 -6.10
CA LEU A 170 -6.28 9.73 -4.85
C LEU A 170 -7.41 9.32 -3.92
N GLU A 171 -8.46 10.14 -3.76
CA GLU A 171 -9.62 9.80 -2.92
C GLU A 171 -10.42 8.60 -3.43
N GLN A 172 -10.38 8.35 -4.74
CA GLN A 172 -11.03 7.19 -5.37
C GLN A 172 -10.15 5.92 -5.38
N SER A 173 -8.91 6.01 -4.90
CA SER A 173 -7.94 4.90 -4.90
C SER A 173 -8.00 4.05 -3.64
#